data_AF-A0A349QMH6-F1
#
_entry.id   AF-A0A349QMH6-F1
#
_cell.length_a   1.000
_cell.length_b   1.000
_cell.length_c   1.000
_cell.angle_alpha   90.00
_cell.angle_beta   90.00
_cell.angle_gamma   90.00
#
_symmetry.space_group_name_H-M   'P 1'
#
loop_
_entity.id
_entity.type
_entity.pdbx_description
1 polymer ?
#
loop_
_entity_poly.entity_id
_entity_poly.type
_entity_poly.pdbx_seq_one_letter_code
_entity_poly.pdbx_strand_id
1 'polypeptide(L)'
;MKKNVVVLMLCAMMAITALGCGDKKNNAAEGTEVAESVDSTETSKGAAVEYESPAYDLNPSDYVTLCDYSKIPVTITGDYDVDDQDAKDYFEQMFAYYGPFYVADDTKTTVGDGDIVNVDYVGKLDGVAFDNGSAEDQNIDVDNNCSAGSQSSSFIDGFTDDLKGASVGDVIDSDVTFPDNYGNADLAGKQVVFTFTVNSIQKEMALDDVDDEFAQKQFQADTVDDMYAQIKTFLENQASSNKDSDTYAAVQEYLLENCKVDIPEDYLTARVNDYEKQFVQNNCDGDASKLEDYVSKQYNMTLDEVRQEWKSGMEKNISMEFITGAIAAKEGTELDEDGFSSYVQTLMNNYNYSSEEDLYKYYGYDDAAYGEKYLSQVYVDNLALQSVKDNADVTVEAPAETESTEGTESAEPQEAVNATETEAAN
;
A
#
# COMPACT_ATOMS: atom_id res chain seq x y z
N MET A 1 -11.84 -3.28 -18.40
CA MET A 1 -11.85 -3.53 -16.94
C MET A 1 -12.99 -2.73 -16.32
N LYS A 2 -14.02 -3.41 -15.82
CA LYS A 2 -15.15 -2.78 -15.11
C LYS A 2 -14.62 -2.38 -13.73
N LYS A 3 -14.39 -1.08 -13.52
CA LYS A 3 -14.07 -0.55 -12.20
C LYS A 3 -15.33 -0.72 -11.34
N ASN A 4 -15.28 -1.61 -10.35
CA ASN A 4 -16.34 -1.72 -9.35
C ASN A 4 -16.24 -0.48 -8.45
N VAL A 5 -16.99 0.55 -8.80
CA VAL A 5 -17.00 1.84 -8.12
C VAL A 5 -18.20 1.88 -7.19
N VAL A 6 -18.03 1.40 -5.96
CA VAL A 6 -18.81 1.88 -4.82
C VAL A 6 -17.91 1.79 -3.59
N VAL A 7 -17.03 2.78 -3.40
CA VAL A 7 -16.44 3.02 -2.07
C VAL A 7 -17.45 3.90 -1.34
N LEU A 8 -18.52 3.28 -0.85
CA LEU A 8 -19.14 3.81 0.36
C LEU A 8 -18.08 3.71 1.43
N MET A 9 -17.93 4.76 2.23
CA MET A 9 -17.31 4.64 3.54
C MET A 9 -18.21 3.72 4.39
N LEU A 10 -18.19 2.42 4.08
CA LEU A 10 -18.15 1.42 5.13
C LEU A 10 -17.05 1.94 6.04
N CYS A 11 -17.40 2.28 7.29
CA CYS A 11 -16.39 2.22 8.34
C CYS A 11 -15.77 0.85 8.13
N ALA A 12 -14.56 0.83 7.52
CA ALA A 12 -13.92 -0.40 7.16
C ALA A 12 -13.94 -1.19 8.45
N MET A 13 -14.68 -2.30 8.47
CA MET A 13 -14.65 -3.22 9.58
C MET A 13 -13.25 -3.78 9.52
N MET A 14 -12.30 -3.02 10.09
CA MET A 14 -10.92 -3.40 10.13
C MET A 14 -10.94 -4.68 10.95
N ALA A 15 -10.53 -5.78 10.32
CA ALA A 15 -10.21 -6.98 11.05
C ALA A 15 -9.27 -6.53 12.17
N ILE A 16 -9.73 -6.66 13.42
CA ILE A 16 -8.96 -6.30 14.61
C ILE A 16 -7.88 -7.39 14.72
N THR A 17 -6.81 -7.27 13.94
CA THR A 17 -5.64 -8.14 14.03
C THR A 17 -4.81 -7.66 15.23
N ALA A 18 -5.28 -7.98 16.43
CA ALA A 18 -4.55 -7.73 17.66
C ALA A 18 -3.21 -8.51 17.64
N LEU A 19 -2.12 -7.74 17.66
CA LEU A 19 -0.72 -8.16 17.67
C LEU A 19 -0.41 -9.22 18.74
N GLY A 20 0.25 -10.30 18.31
CA GLY A 20 0.85 -11.29 19.20
C GLY A 20 2.37 -11.38 19.04
N CYS A 21 3.11 -10.44 19.65
CA CYS A 21 4.41 -10.65 20.33
C CYS A 21 4.94 -9.31 20.85
N GLY A 22 4.83 -9.08 22.15
CA GLY A 22 5.40 -7.90 22.81
C GLY A 22 6.82 -8.16 23.32
N ASP A 23 7.67 -7.13 23.28
CA ASP A 23 8.64 -6.93 24.36
C ASP A 23 8.97 -5.44 24.62
N LYS A 24 9.31 -5.17 25.88
CA LYS A 24 9.33 -3.88 26.60
C LYS A 24 10.63 -3.06 26.46
N LYS A 25 10.53 -1.71 26.41
CA LYS A 25 10.91 -0.67 27.45
C LYS A 25 11.55 0.64 26.92
N ASN A 26 10.95 1.77 27.36
CA ASN A 26 11.47 3.04 27.92
C ASN A 26 12.44 3.92 27.06
N ASN A 27 12.40 5.26 27.04
CA ASN A 27 12.03 6.26 28.05
C ASN A 27 11.87 7.67 27.43
N ALA A 28 11.14 8.55 28.13
CA ALA A 28 10.81 9.95 27.80
C ALA A 28 11.94 10.99 28.03
N ALA A 29 11.84 12.16 27.36
CA ALA A 29 11.46 13.48 27.97
C ALA A 29 12.05 14.72 27.25
N GLU A 30 11.17 15.73 27.04
CA GLU A 30 11.34 17.21 27.09
C GLU A 30 12.51 17.89 26.32
N GLY A 31 12.38 18.99 25.58
CA GLY A 31 11.39 20.06 25.44
C GLY A 31 12.15 21.35 25.05
N THR A 32 11.47 22.31 24.37
CA THR A 32 11.58 23.79 24.50
C THR A 32 11.23 24.50 23.19
N GLU A 33 10.24 25.40 23.29
CA GLU A 33 9.74 26.38 22.30
C GLU A 33 10.80 27.39 21.84
N VAL A 34 10.61 28.03 20.67
CA VAL A 34 10.33 29.49 20.52
C VAL A 34 9.71 29.75 19.14
N ALA A 35 8.67 30.60 19.17
CA ALA A 35 7.80 31.08 18.09
C ALA A 35 8.37 32.22 17.21
N GLU A 36 7.80 32.40 16.02
CA GLU A 36 7.15 33.63 15.49
C GLU A 36 6.91 33.47 13.96
N SER A 37 5.66 33.25 13.53
CA SER A 37 4.68 34.25 13.07
C SER A 37 4.79 34.62 11.58
N VAL A 38 3.82 34.19 10.78
CA VAL A 38 3.28 34.97 9.66
C VAL A 38 1.75 34.78 9.62
N ASP A 39 1.07 35.77 10.21
CA ASP A 39 -0.31 36.19 9.93
C ASP A 39 -0.34 36.78 8.50
N SER A 40 -1.35 36.69 7.64
CA SER A 40 -2.70 36.13 7.61
C SER A 40 -3.10 36.13 6.12
N THR A 41 -4.15 35.39 5.73
CA THR A 41 -5.37 36.01 5.18
C THR A 41 -6.49 34.97 5.01
N GLU A 42 -7.56 35.21 5.77
CA GLU A 42 -8.98 34.92 5.47
C GLU A 42 -9.39 33.50 5.07
N THR A 43 -9.61 32.70 6.11
CA THR A 43 -10.64 31.64 6.12
C THR A 43 -12.01 32.28 5.84
N SER A 44 -12.61 31.94 4.71
CA SER A 44 -14.04 32.15 4.52
C SER A 44 -14.78 31.36 5.60
N LYS A 45 -15.58 32.04 6.41
CA LYS A 45 -16.61 31.37 7.22
C LYS A 45 -17.64 30.80 6.26
N GLY A 46 -17.40 29.58 5.79
CA GLY A 46 -18.45 28.73 5.23
C GLY A 46 -19.54 28.56 6.29
N ALA A 47 -20.81 28.59 5.88
CA ALA A 47 -21.90 28.20 6.74
C ALA A 47 -21.60 26.80 7.31
N ALA A 48 -21.80 26.59 8.62
CA ALA A 48 -21.69 25.26 9.19
C ALA A 48 -22.62 24.33 8.41
N VAL A 49 -22.07 23.28 7.83
CA VAL A 49 -22.86 22.27 7.13
C VAL A 49 -23.64 21.53 8.21
N GLU A 50 -24.97 21.63 8.19
CA GLU A 50 -25.82 20.91 9.15
C GLU A 50 -26.00 19.47 8.68
N TYR A 51 -25.66 18.50 9.55
CA TYR A 51 -25.83 17.06 9.32
C TYR A 51 -27.03 16.52 10.09
N GLU A 52 -27.80 15.62 9.48
CA GLU A 52 -29.13 15.22 9.98
C GLU A 52 -29.09 13.92 10.80
N SER A 53 -28.20 12.99 10.46
CA SER A 53 -28.10 11.68 11.11
C SER A 53 -27.75 11.72 12.62
N PRO A 54 -26.93 12.68 13.13
CA PRO A 54 -26.68 12.77 14.58
C PRO A 54 -27.91 13.10 15.43
N ALA A 55 -29.01 13.56 14.80
CA ALA A 55 -30.26 13.86 15.51
C ALA A 55 -31.06 12.60 15.90
N TYR A 56 -30.68 11.43 15.41
CA TYR A 56 -31.36 10.16 15.66
C TYR A 56 -30.62 9.37 16.74
N ASP A 57 -31.30 9.06 17.85
CA ASP A 57 -30.81 8.16 18.90
C ASP A 57 -31.56 6.83 18.81
N LEU A 58 -31.09 5.96 17.92
CA LEU A 58 -31.71 4.66 17.63
C LEU A 58 -31.01 3.56 18.42
N ASN A 59 -31.81 2.64 18.98
CA ASN A 59 -31.29 1.39 19.54
C ASN A 59 -31.40 0.29 18.48
N PRO A 60 -30.29 -0.27 17.96
CA PRO A 60 -30.30 -1.35 16.98
C PRO A 60 -31.24 -2.52 17.31
N SER A 61 -31.36 -2.88 18.59
CA SER A 61 -32.20 -4.00 19.04
C SER A 61 -33.69 -3.81 18.79
N ASP A 62 -34.15 -2.56 18.59
CA ASP A 62 -35.55 -2.26 18.30
C ASP A 62 -35.90 -2.48 16.81
N TYR A 63 -34.89 -2.56 15.94
CA TYR A 63 -35.03 -2.61 14.48
C TYR A 63 -34.54 -3.91 13.84
N VAL A 64 -34.05 -4.86 14.64
CA VAL A 64 -33.46 -6.11 14.15
C VAL A 64 -34.13 -7.34 14.74
N THR A 65 -34.45 -8.28 13.87
CA THR A 65 -34.66 -9.68 14.25
C THR A 65 -33.44 -10.49 13.81
N LEU A 66 -32.62 -10.89 14.78
CA LEU A 66 -31.40 -11.66 14.54
C LEU A 66 -31.71 -13.07 14.05
N CYS A 67 -30.93 -13.55 13.07
CA CYS A 67 -30.90 -14.95 12.66
C CYS A 67 -30.20 -15.82 13.71
N ASP A 68 -30.05 -17.12 13.42
CA ASP A 68 -29.11 -17.95 14.16
C ASP A 68 -27.69 -17.68 13.66
N TYR A 69 -26.88 -17.06 14.52
CA TYR A 69 -25.48 -16.73 14.29
C TYR A 69 -24.53 -17.53 15.19
N SER A 70 -25.04 -18.53 15.94
CA SER A 70 -24.23 -19.30 16.90
C SER A 70 -23.17 -20.18 16.25
N LYS A 71 -23.43 -20.62 15.01
CA LYS A 71 -22.51 -21.41 14.19
C LYS A 71 -22.85 -21.23 12.70
N ILE A 72 -22.48 -20.08 12.15
CA ILE A 72 -22.80 -19.72 10.77
C ILE A 72 -22.06 -20.67 9.81
N PRO A 73 -22.75 -21.41 8.93
CA PRO A 73 -22.08 -22.16 7.88
C PRO A 73 -21.64 -21.20 6.77
N VAL A 74 -20.33 -21.08 6.56
CA VAL A 74 -19.78 -20.28 5.44
C VAL A 74 -18.91 -21.15 4.57
N THR A 75 -19.06 -20.98 3.25
CA THR A 75 -18.17 -21.58 2.26
C THR A 75 -17.37 -20.45 1.62
N ILE A 76 -16.05 -20.56 1.68
CA ILE A 76 -15.14 -19.65 0.97
C ILE A 76 -14.41 -20.44 -0.12
N THR A 77 -14.10 -19.76 -1.22
CA THR A 77 -13.39 -20.35 -2.36
C THR A 77 -12.05 -19.68 -2.51
N GLY A 78 -10.98 -20.47 -2.44
CA GLY A 78 -9.62 -19.95 -2.55
C GLY A 78 -8.59 -21.03 -2.30
N ASP A 79 -7.36 -20.74 -2.71
CA ASP A 79 -6.20 -21.51 -2.27
C ASP A 79 -5.51 -20.75 -1.14
N TYR A 80 -5.47 -21.37 0.03
CA TYR A 80 -4.89 -20.77 1.23
C TYR A 80 -3.79 -21.66 1.82
N ASP A 81 -3.50 -22.79 1.19
CA ASP A 81 -2.48 -23.72 1.62
C ASP A 81 -1.21 -23.42 0.80
N VAL A 82 -0.19 -22.87 1.46
CA VAL A 82 1.06 -22.51 0.80
C VAL A 82 2.09 -23.61 1.00
N ASP A 83 2.66 -24.11 -0.09
CA ASP A 83 3.72 -25.11 -0.09
C ASP A 83 5.09 -24.55 -0.52
N ASP A 84 6.09 -25.43 -0.59
CA ASP A 84 7.45 -25.03 -0.97
C ASP A 84 7.59 -24.71 -2.46
N GLN A 85 6.69 -25.22 -3.31
CA GLN A 85 6.64 -24.94 -4.73
C GLN A 85 6.08 -23.54 -4.98
N ASP A 86 5.06 -23.10 -4.24
CA ASP A 86 4.52 -21.74 -4.34
C ASP A 86 5.61 -20.68 -4.09
N ALA A 87 6.47 -20.91 -3.10
CA ALA A 87 7.59 -20.02 -2.80
C ALA A 87 8.61 -19.96 -3.95
N LYS A 88 8.84 -21.08 -4.64
CA LYS A 88 9.71 -21.13 -5.82
C LYS A 88 9.09 -20.42 -7.00
N ASP A 89 7.84 -20.73 -7.32
CA ASP A 89 7.13 -20.12 -8.44
C ASP A 89 6.99 -18.61 -8.26
N TYR A 90 6.78 -18.14 -7.02
CA TYR A 90 6.79 -16.73 -6.69
C TYR A 90 8.17 -16.10 -6.89
N PHE A 91 9.23 -16.75 -6.41
CA PHE A 91 10.60 -16.29 -6.62
C PHE A 91 10.96 -16.21 -8.11
N GLU A 92 10.58 -17.20 -8.92
CA GLU A 92 10.82 -17.21 -10.36
C GLU A 92 10.14 -16.02 -11.07
N GLN A 93 8.89 -15.73 -10.72
CA GLN A 93 8.16 -14.57 -11.25
C GLN A 93 8.81 -13.26 -10.86
N MET A 94 9.17 -13.12 -9.58
CA MET A 94 9.84 -11.93 -9.06
C MET A 94 11.23 -11.75 -9.71
N PHE A 95 12.00 -12.83 -9.86
CA PHE A 95 13.31 -12.80 -10.50
C PHE A 95 13.21 -12.34 -11.96
N ALA A 96 12.20 -12.83 -12.70
CA ALA A 96 11.93 -12.39 -14.07
C ALA A 96 11.46 -10.92 -14.14
N TYR A 97 10.67 -10.47 -13.16
CA TYR A 97 10.09 -9.12 -13.15
C TYR A 97 11.11 -8.04 -12.78
N TYR A 98 11.95 -8.28 -11.76
CA TYR A 98 12.93 -7.31 -11.28
C TYR A 98 14.30 -7.43 -11.95
N GLY A 99 14.52 -8.48 -12.75
CA GLY A 99 15.72 -8.63 -13.55
C GLY A 99 15.85 -7.59 -14.69
N PRO A 100 16.97 -7.58 -15.43
CA PRO A 100 18.04 -8.56 -15.37
C PRO A 100 18.97 -8.37 -14.16
N PHE A 101 19.25 -9.46 -13.46
CA PHE A 101 20.33 -9.54 -12.47
C PHE A 101 21.63 -9.96 -13.15
N TYR A 102 22.77 -9.61 -12.54
CA TYR A 102 24.08 -9.89 -13.10
C TYR A 102 24.99 -10.56 -12.07
N VAL A 103 25.85 -11.44 -12.57
CA VAL A 103 26.89 -12.13 -11.81
C VAL A 103 28.20 -12.13 -12.59
N ALA A 104 29.32 -12.24 -11.89
CA ALA A 104 30.64 -12.31 -12.54
C ALA A 104 30.71 -13.49 -13.53
N ASP A 105 31.23 -13.21 -14.74
CA ASP A 105 31.59 -14.19 -15.75
C ASP A 105 33.09 -14.48 -15.68
N ASP A 106 33.45 -15.45 -14.84
CA ASP A 106 34.85 -15.89 -14.65
C ASP A 106 35.49 -16.48 -15.93
N THR A 107 34.72 -16.68 -17.00
CA THR A 107 35.25 -17.16 -18.29
C THR A 107 35.86 -16.03 -19.13
N LYS A 108 35.63 -14.77 -18.76
CA LYS A 108 36.15 -13.58 -19.44
C LYS A 108 37.14 -12.84 -18.55
N THR A 109 38.24 -12.38 -19.14
CA THR A 109 39.29 -11.63 -18.44
C THR A 109 39.58 -10.26 -19.06
N THR A 110 38.98 -9.95 -20.21
CA THR A 110 39.22 -8.72 -20.97
C THR A 110 37.89 -8.24 -21.54
N VAL A 111 37.56 -6.97 -21.33
CA VAL A 111 36.29 -6.34 -21.73
C VAL A 111 36.21 -6.30 -23.26
N GLY A 112 35.16 -6.92 -23.80
CA GLY A 112 34.84 -6.91 -25.22
C GLY A 112 33.61 -6.05 -25.56
N ASP A 113 33.27 -6.03 -26.84
CA ASP A 113 32.03 -5.40 -27.31
C ASP A 113 30.81 -6.15 -26.75
N GLY A 114 29.85 -5.39 -26.23
CA GLY A 114 28.59 -5.88 -25.67
C GLY A 114 28.69 -6.45 -24.26
N ASP A 115 29.85 -6.33 -23.62
CA ASP A 115 30.02 -6.79 -22.24
C ASP A 115 29.42 -5.79 -21.24
N ILE A 116 28.77 -6.35 -20.22
CA ILE A 116 28.45 -5.63 -19.00
C ILE A 116 29.66 -5.76 -18.06
N VAL A 117 30.06 -4.66 -17.43
CA VAL A 117 31.24 -4.63 -16.56
C VAL A 117 30.86 -4.04 -15.22
N ASN A 118 31.24 -4.72 -14.14
CA ASN A 118 31.17 -4.17 -12.80
C ASN A 118 32.41 -3.31 -12.55
N VAL A 119 32.20 -2.05 -12.17
CA VAL A 119 33.27 -1.09 -11.94
C VAL A 119 33.01 -0.24 -10.70
N ASP A 120 34.11 0.21 -10.10
CA ASP A 120 34.12 1.38 -9.24
C ASP A 120 34.70 2.55 -10.02
N TYR A 121 34.19 3.76 -9.85
CA TYR A 121 34.78 4.93 -10.49
C TYR A 121 34.81 6.16 -9.60
N VAL A 122 35.79 7.03 -9.86
CA VAL A 122 35.95 8.33 -9.20
C VAL A 122 36.26 9.40 -10.24
N GLY A 123 35.34 10.34 -10.42
CA GLY A 123 35.47 11.51 -11.28
C GLY A 123 36.20 12.66 -10.61
N LYS A 124 37.18 13.24 -11.31
CA LYS A 124 38.03 14.33 -10.83
C LYS A 124 38.10 15.48 -11.83
N LEU A 125 37.90 16.70 -11.34
CA LEU A 125 38.18 17.94 -12.08
C LEU A 125 39.46 18.56 -11.50
N ASP A 126 40.45 18.82 -12.36
CA ASP A 126 41.76 19.37 -11.95
C ASP A 126 42.43 18.58 -10.79
N GLY A 127 42.23 17.26 -10.77
CA GLY A 127 42.78 16.34 -9.76
C GLY A 127 42.00 16.25 -8.44
N VAL A 128 40.87 16.96 -8.31
CA VAL A 128 40.00 16.93 -7.13
C VAL A 128 38.70 16.22 -7.46
N ALA A 129 38.30 15.26 -6.61
CA ALA A 129 37.02 14.56 -6.78
C ALA A 129 35.84 15.54 -6.65
N PHE A 130 34.84 15.40 -7.52
CA PHE A 130 33.63 16.22 -7.48
C PHE A 130 32.43 15.42 -6.98
N ASP A 131 31.46 16.13 -6.41
CA ASP A 131 30.24 15.53 -5.84
C ASP A 131 29.43 14.78 -6.90
N ASN A 132 28.87 13.64 -6.53
CA ASN A 132 28.15 12.72 -7.42
C ASN A 132 28.98 12.21 -8.62
N GLY A 133 30.30 12.35 -8.58
CA GLY A 133 31.22 11.85 -9.59
C GLY A 133 31.78 10.47 -9.30
N SER A 134 31.40 9.83 -8.19
CA SER A 134 31.96 8.54 -7.77
C SER A 134 30.87 7.55 -7.40
N ALA A 135 31.10 6.27 -7.72
CA ALA A 135 30.23 5.17 -7.34
C ALA A 135 31.04 3.87 -7.25
N GLU A 136 30.55 2.93 -6.46
CA GLU A 136 31.13 1.60 -6.27
C GLU A 136 30.12 0.54 -6.72
N ASP A 137 30.58 -0.64 -7.13
CA ASP A 137 29.78 -1.80 -7.55
C ASP A 137 28.77 -1.51 -8.67
N GLN A 138 29.14 -0.68 -9.65
CA GLN A 138 28.27 -0.30 -10.75
C GLN A 138 28.37 -1.26 -11.93
N ASN A 139 27.26 -1.87 -12.32
CA ASN A 139 27.16 -2.64 -13.56
C ASN A 139 26.85 -1.69 -14.73
N ILE A 140 27.76 -1.62 -15.69
CA ILE A 140 27.70 -0.71 -16.83
C ILE A 140 27.67 -1.50 -18.13
N ASP A 141 26.74 -1.15 -19.01
CA ASP A 141 26.76 -1.54 -20.42
C ASP A 141 27.74 -0.63 -21.15
N VAL A 142 28.91 -1.18 -21.46
CA VAL A 142 30.03 -0.46 -22.07
C VAL A 142 29.73 -0.07 -23.52
N ASP A 143 28.86 -0.80 -24.21
CA ASP A 143 28.51 -0.50 -25.60
C ASP A 143 27.44 0.57 -25.73
N ASN A 144 26.42 0.50 -24.87
CA ASN A 144 25.33 1.46 -24.86
C ASN A 144 25.62 2.70 -23.99
N ASN A 145 26.79 2.73 -23.33
CA ASN A 145 27.21 3.81 -22.45
C ASN A 145 26.14 4.17 -21.41
N CYS A 146 25.61 3.15 -20.73
CA CYS A 146 24.52 3.30 -19.76
C CYS A 146 24.67 2.31 -18.60
N SER A 147 23.92 2.54 -17.52
CA SER A 147 23.76 1.52 -16.48
C SER A 147 23.13 0.24 -17.06
N ALA A 148 23.61 -0.93 -16.65
CA ALA A 148 23.06 -2.20 -17.10
C ALA A 148 21.59 -2.35 -16.71
N GLY A 149 20.77 -2.93 -17.58
CA GLY A 149 19.32 -3.09 -17.35
C GLY A 149 18.47 -1.84 -17.57
N SER A 150 19.06 -0.66 -17.79
CA SER A 150 18.33 0.58 -18.07
C SER A 150 18.83 1.27 -19.34
N GLN A 151 18.00 1.28 -20.38
CA GLN A 151 18.28 2.04 -21.61
C GLN A 151 17.90 3.53 -21.51
N SER A 152 17.31 3.96 -20.39
CA SER A 152 16.86 5.35 -20.18
C SER A 152 17.91 6.23 -19.50
N SER A 153 19.02 5.66 -19.03
CA SER A 153 20.08 6.35 -18.31
C SER A 153 21.39 6.30 -19.10
N SER A 154 21.55 7.18 -20.09
CA SER A 154 22.83 7.34 -20.80
C SER A 154 23.82 8.12 -19.95
N PHE A 155 25.03 7.62 -19.84
CA PHE A 155 26.18 8.39 -19.37
C PHE A 155 26.56 9.44 -20.41
N ILE A 156 27.43 10.37 -19.99
CA ILE A 156 28.02 11.37 -20.88
C ILE A 156 28.87 10.68 -21.97
N ASP A 157 28.90 11.27 -23.16
CA ASP A 157 29.64 10.72 -24.30
C ASP A 157 31.11 10.48 -23.94
N GLY A 158 31.61 9.29 -24.29
CA GLY A 158 32.99 8.86 -24.04
C GLY A 158 33.26 8.31 -22.64
N PHE A 159 32.27 8.27 -21.74
CA PHE A 159 32.45 7.81 -20.36
C PHE A 159 32.96 6.37 -20.25
N THR A 160 32.52 5.49 -21.15
CA THR A 160 32.83 4.05 -21.12
C THR A 160 33.85 3.61 -22.18
N ASP A 161 34.29 4.50 -23.07
CA ASP A 161 35.08 4.14 -24.26
C ASP A 161 36.39 3.42 -23.89
N ASP A 162 37.07 3.90 -22.84
CA ASP A 162 38.37 3.36 -22.41
C ASP A 162 38.25 2.06 -21.60
N LEU A 163 37.04 1.66 -21.18
CA LEU A 163 36.82 0.34 -20.55
C LEU A 163 37.01 -0.80 -21.56
N LYS A 164 36.81 -0.54 -22.85
CA LYS A 164 36.94 -1.56 -23.90
C LYS A 164 38.40 -2.01 -24.02
N GLY A 165 38.62 -3.32 -23.89
CA GLY A 165 39.95 -3.92 -23.91
C GLY A 165 40.70 -3.85 -22.58
N ALA A 166 40.15 -3.22 -21.54
CA ALA A 166 40.69 -3.32 -20.19
C ALA A 166 40.57 -4.75 -19.66
N SER A 167 41.51 -5.17 -18.82
CA SER A 167 41.47 -6.48 -18.15
C SER A 167 40.81 -6.36 -16.78
N VAL A 168 40.22 -7.46 -16.29
CA VAL A 168 39.73 -7.54 -14.92
C VAL A 168 40.87 -7.24 -13.94
N GLY A 169 40.61 -6.34 -12.99
CA GLY A 169 41.58 -5.82 -12.02
C GLY A 169 42.39 -4.60 -12.51
N ASP A 170 42.22 -4.16 -13.75
CA ASP A 170 42.87 -2.94 -14.23
C ASP A 170 42.28 -1.70 -13.57
N VAL A 171 43.16 -0.72 -13.34
CA VAL A 171 42.79 0.65 -12.98
C VAL A 171 43.12 1.54 -14.17
N ILE A 172 42.10 2.16 -14.75
CA ILE A 172 42.23 2.98 -15.96
C ILE A 172 41.77 4.41 -15.68
N ASP A 173 42.43 5.38 -16.30
CA ASP A 173 41.97 6.77 -16.32
C ASP A 173 41.36 7.06 -17.69
N SER A 174 40.15 7.62 -17.71
CA SER A 174 39.45 8.04 -18.92
C SER A 174 39.21 9.54 -18.90
N ASP A 175 39.62 10.22 -19.96
CA ASP A 175 39.44 11.66 -20.15
C ASP A 175 38.06 11.94 -20.79
N VAL A 176 37.15 12.52 -20.03
CA VAL A 176 35.76 12.73 -20.47
C VAL A 176 35.42 14.21 -20.46
N THR A 177 34.73 14.70 -21.49
CA THR A 177 34.28 16.10 -21.57
C THR A 177 32.78 16.19 -21.35
N PHE A 178 32.36 16.93 -20.33
CA PHE A 178 30.95 17.18 -20.09
C PHE A 178 30.34 18.06 -21.20
N PRO A 179 29.07 17.85 -21.58
CA PRO A 179 28.38 18.68 -22.55
C PRO A 179 28.34 20.17 -22.13
N ASP A 180 28.34 21.07 -23.11
CA ASP A 180 28.22 22.52 -22.85
C ASP A 180 26.88 22.89 -22.16
N ASN A 181 25.83 22.09 -22.38
CA ASN A 181 24.50 22.27 -21.81
C ASN A 181 24.25 21.40 -20.55
N TYR A 182 25.30 20.91 -19.90
CA TYR A 182 25.17 20.11 -18.70
C TYR A 182 24.55 20.92 -17.54
N GLY A 183 23.66 20.29 -16.77
CA GLY A 183 22.89 20.97 -15.72
C GLY A 183 23.74 21.54 -14.59
N ASN A 184 24.95 20.99 -14.37
CA ASN A 184 25.91 21.53 -13.43
C ASN A 184 26.88 22.50 -14.14
N ALA A 185 26.78 23.78 -13.79
CA ALA A 185 27.56 24.87 -14.41
C ALA A 185 29.08 24.77 -14.16
N ASP A 186 29.52 24.12 -13.09
CA ASP A 186 30.95 23.96 -12.79
C ASP A 186 31.60 22.87 -13.65
N LEU A 187 30.79 21.91 -14.13
CA LEU A 187 31.22 20.80 -14.97
C LEU A 187 30.95 21.05 -16.46
N ALA A 188 29.95 21.87 -16.81
CA ALA A 188 29.56 22.13 -18.20
C ALA A 188 30.75 22.55 -19.09
N GLY A 189 30.98 21.81 -20.18
CA GLY A 189 32.07 22.03 -21.13
C GLY A 189 33.48 21.76 -20.58
N LYS A 190 33.61 21.21 -19.37
CA LYS A 190 34.92 20.87 -18.76
C LYS A 190 35.33 19.45 -19.11
N GLN A 191 36.63 19.28 -19.31
CA GLN A 191 37.26 17.95 -19.32
C GLN A 191 37.57 17.53 -17.89
N VAL A 192 37.24 16.29 -17.55
CA VAL A 192 37.51 15.64 -16.28
C VAL A 192 38.19 14.29 -16.52
N VAL A 193 38.75 13.71 -15.46
CA VAL A 193 39.28 12.34 -15.48
C VAL A 193 38.39 11.46 -14.61
N PHE A 194 37.89 10.36 -15.17
CA PHE A 194 37.30 9.28 -14.40
C PHE A 194 38.32 8.15 -14.25
N THR A 195 38.68 7.85 -13.01
CA THR A 195 39.49 6.67 -12.69
C THR A 195 38.54 5.51 -12.44
N PHE A 196 38.55 4.50 -13.30
CA PHE A 196 37.79 3.26 -13.14
C PHE A 196 38.66 2.15 -12.55
N THR A 197 38.07 1.33 -11.69
CA THR A 197 38.60 0.02 -11.28
C THR A 197 37.68 -1.05 -11.88
N VAL A 198 38.24 -1.94 -12.71
CA VAL A 198 37.46 -3.02 -13.34
C VAL A 198 37.37 -4.20 -12.38
N ASN A 199 36.22 -4.38 -11.73
CA ASN A 199 36.04 -5.43 -10.73
C ASN A 199 35.81 -6.80 -11.37
N SER A 200 34.91 -6.88 -12.34
CA SER A 200 34.59 -8.11 -13.05
C SER A 200 33.80 -7.84 -14.34
N ILE A 201 33.89 -8.75 -15.30
CA ILE A 201 32.96 -8.79 -16.43
C ILE A 201 31.74 -9.59 -15.99
N GLN A 202 30.57 -9.14 -16.38
CA GLN A 202 29.29 -9.65 -15.89
C GLN A 202 28.56 -10.42 -17.00
N LYS A 203 27.83 -11.46 -16.60
CA LYS A 203 26.79 -12.12 -17.42
C LYS A 203 25.45 -11.93 -16.75
N GLU A 204 24.37 -11.99 -17.52
CA GLU A 204 23.03 -12.10 -16.95
C GLU A 204 22.95 -13.37 -16.10
N MET A 205 22.43 -13.21 -14.90
CA MET A 205 22.22 -14.27 -13.93
C MET A 205 21.02 -15.11 -14.37
N ALA A 206 21.19 -16.43 -14.43
CA ALA A 206 20.08 -17.38 -14.54
C ALA A 206 19.59 -17.78 -13.14
N LEU A 207 18.39 -18.38 -13.03
CA LEU A 207 17.91 -18.94 -11.77
C LEU A 207 18.90 -19.96 -11.17
N ASP A 208 19.60 -20.72 -12.03
CA ASP A 208 20.65 -21.66 -11.61
C ASP A 208 21.90 -20.99 -11.02
N ASP A 209 22.07 -19.69 -11.24
CA ASP A 209 23.17 -18.89 -10.67
C ASP A 209 22.80 -18.31 -9.28
N VAL A 210 21.57 -18.52 -8.78
CA VAL A 210 21.14 -18.04 -7.45
C VAL A 210 21.77 -18.88 -6.35
N ASP A 211 22.58 -18.24 -5.51
CA ASP A 211 23.31 -18.85 -4.41
C ASP A 211 23.15 -18.07 -3.08
N ASP A 212 23.88 -18.49 -2.05
CA ASP A 212 23.82 -17.88 -0.72
C ASP A 212 24.31 -16.41 -0.75
N GLU A 213 25.17 -16.02 -1.69
CA GLU A 213 25.60 -14.62 -1.85
C GLU A 213 24.46 -13.76 -2.40
N PHE A 214 23.72 -14.27 -3.39
CA PHE A 214 22.50 -13.61 -3.87
C PHE A 214 21.45 -13.49 -2.76
N ALA A 215 21.20 -14.57 -2.03
CA ALA A 215 20.26 -14.59 -0.91
C ALA A 215 20.65 -13.55 0.16
N GLN A 216 21.93 -13.45 0.50
CA GLN A 216 22.42 -12.48 1.47
C GLN A 216 22.29 -11.04 0.96
N LYS A 217 22.59 -10.78 -0.31
CA LYS A 217 22.59 -9.43 -0.89
C LYS A 217 21.18 -8.90 -1.12
N GLN A 218 20.28 -9.73 -1.63
CA GLN A 218 18.93 -9.32 -2.04
C GLN A 218 17.88 -9.51 -0.93
N PHE A 219 18.03 -10.57 -0.12
CA PHE A 219 17.04 -10.95 0.89
C PHE A 219 17.55 -10.82 2.32
N GLN A 220 18.83 -10.49 2.51
CA GLN A 220 19.48 -10.50 3.83
C GLN A 220 19.33 -11.88 4.52
N ALA A 221 19.26 -12.94 3.71
CA ALA A 221 19.16 -14.32 4.17
C ALA A 221 20.53 -15.00 4.12
N ASP A 222 20.88 -15.78 5.14
CA ASP A 222 22.18 -16.45 5.23
C ASP A 222 22.36 -17.53 4.14
N THR A 223 21.27 -18.16 3.71
CA THR A 223 21.26 -19.22 2.70
C THR A 223 20.08 -19.10 1.73
N VAL A 224 20.17 -19.76 0.57
CA VAL A 224 19.05 -19.89 -0.39
C VAL A 224 17.83 -20.56 0.26
N ASP A 225 18.04 -21.54 1.14
CA ASP A 225 16.96 -22.21 1.87
C ASP A 225 16.24 -21.22 2.80
N ASP A 226 17.00 -20.36 3.50
CA ASP A 226 16.42 -19.30 4.35
C ASP A 226 15.65 -18.25 3.54
N MET A 227 16.14 -17.91 2.33
CA MET A 227 15.42 -17.04 1.39
C MET A 227 14.07 -17.62 1.01
N TYR A 228 14.01 -18.88 0.57
CA TYR A 228 12.73 -19.52 0.23
C TYR A 228 11.81 -19.66 1.45
N ALA A 229 12.35 -19.91 2.65
CA ALA A 229 11.56 -19.95 3.87
C ALA A 229 10.93 -18.59 4.22
N GLN A 230 11.66 -17.48 3.98
CA GLN A 230 11.11 -16.13 4.15
C GLN A 230 9.99 -15.84 3.15
N ILE A 231 10.18 -16.18 1.88
CA ILE A 231 9.16 -16.02 0.83
C ILE A 231 7.91 -16.85 1.19
N LYS A 232 8.11 -18.10 1.61
CA LYS A 232 7.00 -18.95 2.05
C LYS A 232 6.24 -18.34 3.22
N THR A 233 6.93 -17.86 4.24
CA THR A 233 6.31 -17.21 5.40
C THR A 233 5.51 -15.98 4.99
N PHE A 234 6.03 -15.19 4.04
CA PHE A 234 5.31 -14.06 3.47
C PHE A 234 4.01 -14.50 2.78
N LEU A 235 4.07 -15.53 1.93
CA LEU A 235 2.91 -16.08 1.24
C LEU A 235 1.89 -16.69 2.22
N GLU A 236 2.33 -17.41 3.24
CA GLU A 236 1.47 -17.97 4.29
C GLU A 236 0.71 -16.86 5.05
N ASN A 237 1.38 -15.76 5.38
CA ASN A 237 0.74 -14.61 6.02
C ASN A 237 -0.28 -13.93 5.10
N GLN A 238 0.03 -13.81 3.81
CA GLN A 238 -0.88 -13.27 2.81
C GLN A 238 -2.11 -14.18 2.63
N ALA A 239 -1.90 -15.49 2.50
CA ALA A 239 -2.95 -16.49 2.39
C ALA A 239 -3.86 -16.50 3.63
N SER A 240 -3.29 -16.44 4.83
CA SER A 240 -4.05 -16.33 6.07
C SER A 240 -4.90 -15.05 6.11
N SER A 241 -4.32 -13.91 5.72
CA SER A 241 -5.02 -12.62 5.70
C SER A 241 -6.17 -12.60 4.69
N ASN A 242 -5.96 -13.22 3.52
CA ASN A 242 -7.00 -13.38 2.49
C ASN A 242 -8.12 -14.28 3.01
N LYS A 243 -7.79 -15.42 3.61
CA LYS A 243 -8.76 -16.35 4.20
C LYS A 243 -9.61 -15.69 5.27
N ASP A 244 -8.98 -14.90 6.15
CA ASP A 244 -9.68 -14.14 7.17
C ASP A 244 -10.65 -13.12 6.57
N SER A 245 -10.21 -12.40 5.53
CA SER A 245 -11.02 -11.41 4.82
C SER A 245 -12.22 -12.05 4.10
N ASP A 246 -12.00 -13.17 3.42
CA ASP A 246 -13.05 -13.91 2.71
C ASP A 246 -14.06 -14.50 3.70
N THR A 247 -13.58 -15.02 4.84
CA THR A 247 -14.46 -15.52 5.91
C THR A 247 -15.31 -14.38 6.49
N TYR A 248 -14.70 -13.22 6.74
CA TYR A 248 -15.41 -12.03 7.19
C TYR A 248 -16.52 -11.61 6.22
N ALA A 249 -16.20 -11.54 4.93
CA ALA A 249 -17.15 -11.17 3.89
C ALA A 249 -18.33 -12.17 3.84
N ALA A 250 -18.04 -13.48 3.87
CA ALA A 250 -19.07 -14.51 3.86
C ALA A 250 -19.97 -14.48 5.11
N VAL A 251 -19.41 -14.20 6.29
CA VAL A 251 -20.18 -14.04 7.53
C VAL A 251 -21.09 -12.82 7.45
N GLN A 252 -20.59 -11.68 6.99
CA GLN A 252 -21.41 -10.48 6.81
C GLN A 252 -22.54 -10.70 5.81
N GLU A 253 -22.26 -11.35 4.68
CA GLU A 253 -23.26 -11.70 3.68
C GLU A 253 -24.35 -12.60 4.28
N TYR A 254 -23.98 -13.67 4.98
CA TYR A 254 -24.95 -14.52 5.66
C TYR A 254 -25.82 -13.74 6.64
N LEU A 255 -25.22 -12.86 7.46
CA LEU A 255 -25.95 -12.05 8.43
C LEU A 255 -26.96 -11.13 7.73
N LEU A 256 -26.56 -10.47 6.66
CA LEU A 256 -27.42 -9.58 5.88
C LEU A 256 -28.56 -10.31 5.17
N GLU A 257 -28.33 -11.54 4.69
CA GLU A 257 -29.35 -12.35 4.03
C GLU A 257 -30.36 -12.96 5.00
N ASN A 258 -29.94 -13.30 6.22
CA ASN A 258 -30.73 -14.10 7.15
C ASN A 258 -31.33 -13.30 8.31
N CYS A 259 -30.74 -12.17 8.69
CA CYS A 259 -31.36 -11.25 9.66
C CYS A 259 -32.43 -10.40 8.98
N LYS A 260 -33.44 -9.98 9.75
CA LYS A 260 -34.42 -8.99 9.28
C LYS A 260 -34.10 -7.64 9.92
N VAL A 261 -33.92 -6.61 9.10
CA VAL A 261 -33.71 -5.24 9.55
C VAL A 261 -34.85 -4.35 9.03
N ASP A 262 -35.46 -3.57 9.93
CA ASP A 262 -36.50 -2.60 9.61
C ASP A 262 -35.93 -1.17 9.75
N ILE A 263 -35.24 -0.67 8.71
CA ILE A 263 -34.58 0.65 8.74
C ILE A 263 -35.64 1.78 8.68
N PRO A 264 -35.62 2.76 9.62
CA PRO A 264 -36.46 3.96 9.50
C PRO A 264 -36.12 4.78 8.23
N GLU A 265 -37.11 5.05 7.38
CA GLU A 265 -36.92 5.75 6.10
C GLU A 265 -36.29 7.15 6.27
N ASP A 266 -36.70 7.88 7.31
CA ASP A 266 -36.16 9.20 7.62
C ASP A 266 -34.68 9.13 8.04
N TYR A 267 -34.28 8.08 8.77
CA TYR A 267 -32.88 7.87 9.16
C TYR A 267 -32.00 7.48 7.97
N LEU A 268 -32.48 6.57 7.10
CA LEU A 268 -31.78 6.23 5.86
C LEU A 268 -31.56 7.47 4.99
N THR A 269 -32.61 8.29 4.83
CA THR A 269 -32.55 9.53 4.05
C THR A 269 -31.51 10.48 4.64
N ALA A 270 -31.52 10.67 5.96
CA ALA A 270 -30.54 11.49 6.66
C ALA A 270 -29.09 11.01 6.43
N ARG A 271 -28.84 9.69 6.55
CA ARG A 271 -27.52 9.09 6.32
C ARG A 271 -27.04 9.25 4.88
N VAL A 272 -27.91 9.05 3.89
CA VAL A 272 -27.57 9.27 2.47
C VAL A 272 -27.26 10.74 2.20
N ASN A 273 -28.06 11.66 2.74
CA ASN A 273 -27.83 13.11 2.58
C ASN A 273 -26.50 13.55 3.21
N ASP A 274 -26.18 13.04 4.40
CA ASP A 274 -24.94 13.37 5.09
C ASP A 274 -23.72 12.82 4.35
N TYR A 275 -23.84 11.61 3.79
CA TYR A 275 -22.82 11.05 2.90
C TYR A 275 -22.65 11.90 1.62
N GLU A 276 -23.74 12.32 0.96
CA GLU A 276 -23.66 13.20 -0.20
C GLU A 276 -22.98 14.54 0.12
N LYS A 277 -23.31 15.15 1.27
CA LYS A 277 -22.66 16.40 1.73
C LYS A 277 -21.16 16.20 1.91
N GLN A 278 -20.74 15.13 2.58
CA GLN A 278 -19.33 14.82 2.79
C GLN A 278 -18.63 14.52 1.46
N PHE A 279 -19.29 13.79 0.56
CA PHE A 279 -18.78 13.50 -0.78
C PHE A 279 -18.53 14.78 -1.58
N VAL A 280 -19.50 15.71 -1.58
CA VAL A 280 -19.38 17.02 -2.22
C VAL A 280 -18.25 17.85 -1.60
N GLN A 281 -18.12 17.82 -0.28
CA GLN A 281 -17.04 18.52 0.41
C GLN A 281 -15.67 18.02 -0.03
N ASN A 282 -15.49 16.70 -0.12
CA ASN A 282 -14.20 16.08 -0.41
C ASN A 282 -13.85 16.08 -1.92
N ASN A 283 -14.85 16.00 -2.79
CA ASN A 283 -14.62 15.74 -4.22
C ASN A 283 -15.04 16.89 -5.14
N CYS A 284 -15.82 17.86 -4.64
CA CYS A 284 -16.40 18.95 -5.43
C CYS A 284 -16.06 20.33 -4.85
N ASP A 285 -15.03 20.45 -4.01
CA ASP A 285 -14.65 21.67 -3.30
C ASP A 285 -15.82 22.30 -2.49
N GLY A 286 -16.73 21.46 -1.98
CA GLY A 286 -17.94 21.91 -1.30
C GLY A 286 -19.04 22.49 -2.21
N ASP A 287 -18.88 22.44 -3.53
CA ASP A 287 -19.85 22.95 -4.50
C ASP A 287 -20.72 21.83 -5.09
N ALA A 288 -21.92 21.66 -4.52
CA ALA A 288 -22.88 20.65 -4.97
C ALA A 288 -23.29 20.79 -6.44
N SER A 289 -23.15 21.97 -7.06
CA SER A 289 -23.46 22.16 -8.49
C SER A 289 -22.48 21.43 -9.41
N LYS A 290 -21.28 21.09 -8.91
CA LYS A 290 -20.28 20.31 -9.65
C LYS A 290 -20.53 18.80 -9.58
N LEU A 291 -21.42 18.34 -8.71
CA LEU A 291 -21.58 16.91 -8.43
C LEU A 291 -21.96 16.10 -9.67
N GLU A 292 -22.96 16.56 -10.44
CA GLU A 292 -23.40 15.88 -11.66
C GLU A 292 -22.26 15.74 -12.69
N ASP A 293 -21.51 16.81 -12.89
CA ASP A 293 -20.36 16.86 -13.78
C ASP A 293 -19.22 15.93 -13.30
N TYR A 294 -18.98 15.89 -11.99
CA TYR A 294 -17.97 15.04 -11.37
C TYR A 294 -18.31 13.56 -11.58
N VAL A 295 -19.52 13.14 -11.20
CA VAL A 295 -19.90 11.72 -11.25
C VAL A 295 -20.00 11.21 -12.69
N SER A 296 -20.41 12.07 -13.62
CA SER A 296 -20.39 11.76 -15.06
C SER A 296 -18.97 11.53 -15.56
N LYS A 297 -18.01 12.41 -15.23
CA LYS A 297 -16.62 12.29 -15.70
C LYS A 297 -15.84 11.17 -15.02
N GLN A 298 -16.02 10.98 -13.72
CA GLN A 298 -15.22 10.03 -12.93
C GLN A 298 -15.82 8.63 -12.93
N TYR A 299 -17.16 8.52 -12.92
CA TYR A 299 -17.85 7.23 -12.78
C TYR A 299 -18.66 6.85 -14.01
N ASN A 300 -18.84 7.74 -14.98
CA ASN A 300 -19.68 7.51 -16.15
C ASN A 300 -21.11 7.13 -15.77
N MET A 301 -21.64 7.81 -14.74
CA MET A 301 -22.99 7.64 -14.21
C MET A 301 -23.73 8.97 -14.18
N THR A 302 -25.05 8.91 -14.24
CA THR A 302 -25.92 10.04 -13.94
C THR A 302 -26.01 10.27 -12.43
N LEU A 303 -26.44 11.48 -12.03
CA LEU A 303 -26.65 11.81 -10.62
C LEU A 303 -27.74 10.93 -9.96
N ASP A 304 -28.75 10.50 -10.70
CA ASP A 304 -29.79 9.63 -10.16
C ASP A 304 -29.26 8.20 -9.95
N GLU A 305 -28.45 7.68 -10.88
CA GLU A 305 -27.83 6.36 -10.74
C GLU A 305 -26.87 6.32 -9.55
N VAL A 306 -26.00 7.33 -9.37
CA VAL A 306 -25.05 7.34 -8.26
C VAL A 306 -25.76 7.46 -6.90
N ARG A 307 -26.83 8.26 -6.80
CA ARG A 307 -27.65 8.35 -5.58
C ARG A 307 -28.38 7.06 -5.26
N GLN A 308 -28.84 6.33 -6.29
CA GLN A 308 -29.45 5.02 -6.09
C GLN A 308 -28.42 4.00 -5.55
N GLU A 309 -27.19 4.01 -6.06
CA GLU A 309 -26.11 3.18 -5.52
C GLU A 309 -25.75 3.56 -4.08
N TRP A 310 -25.64 4.87 -3.78
CA TRP A 310 -25.41 5.33 -2.40
C TRP A 310 -26.52 4.91 -1.46
N LYS A 311 -27.78 5.00 -1.88
CA LYS A 311 -28.91 4.53 -1.08
C LYS A 311 -28.83 3.03 -0.84
N SER A 312 -28.64 2.24 -1.88
CA SER A 312 -28.56 0.76 -1.80
C SER A 312 -27.44 0.31 -0.86
N GLY A 313 -26.25 0.89 -0.99
CA GLY A 313 -25.16 0.51 -0.11
C GLY A 313 -25.27 1.12 1.30
N MET A 314 -25.94 2.27 1.48
CA MET A 314 -26.26 2.80 2.81
C MET A 314 -27.29 1.91 3.53
N GLU A 315 -28.27 1.36 2.80
CA GLU A 315 -29.18 0.34 3.34
C GLU A 315 -28.41 -0.88 3.84
N LYS A 316 -27.43 -1.38 3.08
CA LYS A 316 -26.55 -2.48 3.50
C LYS A 316 -25.70 -2.12 4.72
N ASN A 317 -25.11 -0.92 4.75
CA ASN A 317 -24.28 -0.45 5.85
C ASN A 317 -25.08 -0.30 7.15
N ILE A 318 -26.22 0.41 7.13
CA ILE A 318 -27.10 0.54 8.30
C ILE A 318 -27.62 -0.83 8.75
N SER A 319 -27.94 -1.73 7.80
CA SER A 319 -28.34 -3.09 8.15
C SER A 319 -27.26 -3.82 8.93
N MET A 320 -26.01 -3.74 8.46
CA MET A 320 -24.91 -4.39 9.14
C MET A 320 -24.64 -3.77 10.51
N GLU A 321 -24.59 -2.43 10.62
CA GLU A 321 -24.47 -1.69 11.89
C GLU A 321 -25.57 -2.12 12.89
N PHE A 322 -26.81 -2.21 12.42
CA PHE A 322 -27.89 -2.61 13.31
C PHE A 322 -27.79 -4.08 13.74
N ILE A 323 -27.39 -4.98 12.83
CA ILE A 323 -27.20 -6.40 13.15
C ILE A 323 -26.05 -6.57 14.16
N THR A 324 -24.88 -5.98 13.91
CA THR A 324 -23.73 -6.08 14.80
C THR A 324 -24.01 -5.43 16.15
N GLY A 325 -24.64 -4.27 16.18
CA GLY A 325 -25.03 -3.61 17.42
C GLY A 325 -26.04 -4.43 18.24
N ALA A 326 -27.00 -5.08 17.58
CA ALA A 326 -27.94 -5.98 18.24
C ALA A 326 -27.25 -7.25 18.77
N ILE A 327 -26.27 -7.81 18.05
CA ILE A 327 -25.45 -8.93 18.54
C ILE A 327 -24.61 -8.50 19.73
N ALA A 328 -23.91 -7.37 19.63
CA ALA A 328 -23.10 -6.80 20.72
C ALA A 328 -23.93 -6.61 21.99
N ALA A 329 -25.13 -6.02 21.88
CA ALA A 329 -26.04 -5.85 22.99
C ALA A 329 -26.53 -7.17 23.58
N LYS A 330 -26.81 -8.18 22.74
CA LYS A 330 -27.29 -9.49 23.18
C LYS A 330 -26.20 -10.33 23.87
N GLU A 331 -24.97 -10.27 23.37
CA GLU A 331 -23.82 -10.98 23.93
C GLU A 331 -23.15 -10.22 25.10
N GLY A 332 -23.50 -8.93 25.27
CA GLY A 332 -22.91 -8.08 26.30
C GLY A 332 -21.47 -7.70 25.98
N THR A 333 -21.15 -7.45 24.71
CA THR A 333 -19.82 -6.99 24.29
C THR A 333 -19.53 -5.63 24.91
N GLU A 334 -18.43 -5.54 25.65
CA GLU A 334 -17.99 -4.32 26.33
C GLU A 334 -16.89 -3.63 25.53
N LEU A 335 -16.79 -2.31 25.67
CA LEU A 335 -15.69 -1.51 25.13
C LEU A 335 -14.39 -1.88 25.85
N ASP A 336 -13.42 -2.38 25.09
CA ASP A 336 -12.03 -2.44 25.52
C ASP A 336 -11.34 -1.11 25.20
N GLU A 337 -11.04 -0.31 26.23
CA GLU A 337 -10.46 1.03 26.08
C GLU A 337 -9.06 0.99 25.43
N ASP A 338 -8.23 0.01 25.80
CA ASP A 338 -6.88 -0.14 25.25
C ASP A 338 -6.95 -0.57 23.76
N GLY A 339 -7.89 -1.49 23.47
CA GLY A 339 -8.19 -1.93 22.11
C GLY A 339 -8.79 -0.83 21.24
N PHE A 340 -9.69 0.00 21.79
CA PHE A 340 -10.27 1.15 21.10
C PHE A 340 -9.21 2.22 20.80
N SER A 341 -8.34 2.53 21.75
CA SER A 341 -7.21 3.44 21.51
C SER A 341 -6.32 2.92 20.39
N SER A 342 -6.01 1.62 20.39
CA SER A 342 -5.23 1.00 19.30
C SER A 342 -5.94 1.09 17.95
N TYR A 343 -7.25 0.84 17.91
CA TYR A 343 -8.08 0.98 16.72
C TYR A 343 -8.08 2.41 16.16
N VAL A 344 -8.18 3.42 17.05
CA VAL A 344 -8.08 4.84 16.68
C VAL A 344 -6.70 5.16 16.10
N GLN A 345 -5.63 4.69 16.71
CA GLN A 345 -4.26 4.90 16.18
C GLN A 345 -4.06 4.22 14.82
N THR A 346 -4.64 3.03 14.61
CA THR A 346 -4.65 2.39 13.29
C THR A 346 -5.39 3.24 12.26
N LEU A 347 -6.57 3.78 12.58
CA LEU A 347 -7.28 4.71 11.69
C LEU A 347 -6.44 5.96 11.37
N MET A 348 -5.82 6.56 12.39
CA MET A 348 -4.98 7.75 12.19
C MET A 348 -3.82 7.48 11.24
N ASN A 349 -3.13 6.34 11.40
CA ASN A 349 -2.00 5.97 10.54
C ASN A 349 -2.45 5.64 9.12
N ASN A 350 -3.53 4.86 8.96
CA ASN A 350 -4.00 4.42 7.66
C ASN A 350 -4.52 5.58 6.79
N TYR A 351 -5.12 6.59 7.43
CA TYR A 351 -5.73 7.73 6.75
C TYR A 351 -4.99 9.05 6.96
N ASN A 352 -3.80 9.01 7.57
CA ASN A 352 -2.92 10.15 7.83
C ASN A 352 -3.61 11.33 8.56
N TYR A 353 -4.39 11.04 9.60
CA TYR A 353 -4.97 12.10 10.44
C TYR A 353 -3.93 12.65 11.41
N SER A 354 -3.85 13.99 11.49
CA SER A 354 -2.90 14.70 12.35
C SER A 354 -3.26 14.65 13.84
N SER A 355 -4.52 14.39 14.18
CA SER A 355 -5.00 14.32 15.56
C SER A 355 -6.25 13.43 15.67
N GLU A 356 -6.49 12.87 16.86
CA GLU A 356 -7.74 12.16 17.17
C GLU A 356 -8.95 13.09 17.02
N GLU A 357 -8.80 14.38 17.35
CA GLU A 357 -9.89 15.37 17.20
C GLU A 357 -10.29 15.53 15.73
N ASP A 358 -9.33 15.56 14.80
CA ASP A 358 -9.63 15.65 13.36
C ASP A 358 -10.31 14.38 12.85
N LEU A 359 -9.85 13.21 13.32
CA LEU A 359 -10.50 11.92 13.04
C LEU A 359 -11.94 11.92 13.55
N TYR A 360 -12.15 12.29 14.81
CA TYR A 360 -13.48 12.31 15.40
C TYR A 360 -14.38 13.35 14.74
N LYS A 361 -13.89 14.54 14.37
CA LYS A 361 -14.69 15.48 13.58
C LYS A 361 -15.07 14.91 12.22
N TYR A 362 -14.16 14.18 11.58
CA TYR A 362 -14.45 13.59 10.28
C TYR A 362 -15.61 12.58 10.35
N TYR A 363 -15.55 11.63 11.29
CA TYR A 363 -16.62 10.63 11.49
C TYR A 363 -17.84 11.19 12.23
N GLY A 364 -17.65 12.29 12.94
CA GLY A 364 -18.65 12.97 13.72
C GLY A 364 -19.34 14.13 13.01
N TYR A 365 -19.04 14.33 11.72
CA TYR A 365 -19.58 15.42 10.94
C TYR A 365 -19.36 16.82 11.57
N ASP A 366 -18.10 17.11 11.87
CA ASP A 366 -17.59 18.27 12.62
C ASP A 366 -17.94 18.29 14.12
N ASP A 367 -18.68 17.30 14.65
CA ASP A 367 -18.88 17.07 16.08
C ASP A 367 -17.97 15.95 16.60
N ALA A 368 -16.83 16.34 17.19
CA ALA A 368 -15.86 15.38 17.73
C ALA A 368 -16.45 14.45 18.80
N ALA A 369 -17.36 14.93 19.65
CA ALA A 369 -17.93 14.08 20.72
C ALA A 369 -18.87 13.02 20.13
N TYR A 370 -19.65 13.40 19.12
CA TYR A 370 -20.45 12.44 18.36
C TYR A 370 -19.57 11.44 17.61
N GLY A 371 -18.48 11.90 16.98
CA GLY A 371 -17.56 11.03 16.24
C GLY A 371 -16.83 10.02 17.11
N GLU A 372 -16.34 10.43 18.28
CA GLU A 372 -15.75 9.52 19.27
C GLU A 372 -16.75 8.45 19.71
N LYS A 373 -17.98 8.87 20.07
CA LYS A 373 -19.07 7.94 20.43
C LYS A 373 -19.38 6.96 19.28
N TYR A 374 -19.45 7.47 18.05
CA TYR A 374 -19.72 6.67 16.87
C TYR A 374 -18.62 5.63 16.62
N LEU A 375 -17.34 6.03 16.63
CA LEU A 375 -16.23 5.10 16.43
C LEU A 375 -16.10 4.08 17.56
N SER A 376 -16.39 4.47 18.81
CA SER A 376 -16.43 3.55 19.94
C SER A 376 -17.52 2.47 19.75
N GLN A 377 -18.70 2.86 19.29
CA GLN A 377 -19.76 1.89 18.96
C GLN A 377 -19.36 0.98 17.80
N VAL A 378 -18.78 1.53 16.72
CA VAL A 378 -18.28 0.74 15.59
C VAL A 378 -17.23 -0.28 16.05
N TYR A 379 -16.35 0.09 16.98
CA TYR A 379 -15.36 -0.83 17.53
C TYR A 379 -16.01 -1.99 18.32
N VAL A 380 -16.99 -1.70 19.18
CA VAL A 380 -17.75 -2.72 19.91
C VAL A 380 -18.50 -3.66 18.96
N ASP A 381 -19.09 -3.11 17.91
CA ASP A 381 -19.76 -3.86 16.85
C ASP A 381 -18.80 -4.79 16.10
N ASN A 382 -17.59 -4.30 15.80
CA ASN A 382 -16.52 -5.08 15.17
C ASN A 382 -16.05 -6.23 16.07
N LEU A 383 -15.94 -6.01 17.38
CA LEU A 383 -15.63 -7.08 18.35
C LEU A 383 -16.71 -8.17 18.36
N ALA A 384 -17.99 -7.76 18.30
CA ALA A 384 -19.10 -8.70 18.22
C ALA A 384 -19.05 -9.50 16.91
N LEU A 385 -18.81 -8.83 15.77
CA LEU A 385 -18.67 -9.50 14.48
C LEU A 385 -17.46 -10.45 14.44
N GLN A 386 -16.32 -10.05 14.99
CA GLN A 386 -15.13 -10.89 15.13
C GLN A 386 -15.47 -12.17 15.90
N SER A 387 -16.17 -12.05 17.03
CA SER A 387 -16.62 -13.21 17.80
C SER A 387 -17.57 -14.11 17.00
N VAL A 388 -18.43 -13.56 16.14
CA VAL A 388 -19.28 -14.35 15.25
C VAL A 388 -18.44 -15.08 14.19
N LYS A 389 -17.46 -14.40 13.57
CA LYS A 389 -16.53 -14.98 12.60
C LYS A 389 -15.75 -16.14 13.20
N ASP A 390 -15.20 -15.96 14.42
CA ASP A 390 -14.38 -16.96 15.10
C ASP A 390 -15.17 -18.24 15.46
N ASN A 391 -16.50 -18.14 15.55
CA ASN A 391 -17.39 -19.26 15.80
C ASN A 391 -18.04 -19.83 14.52
N ALA A 392 -17.72 -19.30 13.34
CA ALA A 392 -18.28 -19.78 12.07
C ALA A 392 -17.76 -21.18 11.70
N ASP A 393 -18.62 -21.96 11.03
CA ASP A 393 -18.28 -23.27 10.47
C ASP A 393 -17.78 -23.07 9.03
N VAL A 394 -16.48 -22.79 8.91
CA VAL A 394 -15.84 -22.43 7.63
C VAL A 394 -15.48 -23.68 6.84
N THR A 395 -16.05 -23.81 5.64
CA THR A 395 -15.63 -24.78 4.62
C THR A 395 -14.84 -24.07 3.54
N VAL A 396 -13.64 -24.57 3.23
CA VAL A 396 -12.81 -24.06 2.12
C VAL A 396 -13.03 -24.98 0.92
N GLU A 397 -13.43 -24.39 -0.20
CA GLU A 397 -13.47 -25.06 -1.49
C GLU A 397 -12.31 -24.56 -2.37
N ALA A 398 -11.63 -25.49 -3.04
CA ALA A 398 -10.63 -25.13 -4.02
C ALA A 398 -11.28 -24.33 -5.17
N PRO A 399 -10.59 -23.34 -5.75
CA PRO A 399 -11.07 -22.67 -6.95
C PRO A 399 -11.35 -23.70 -8.04
N ALA A 400 -12.47 -23.52 -8.76
CA ALA A 400 -12.75 -24.36 -9.91
C ALA A 400 -11.59 -24.25 -10.89
N GLU A 401 -10.99 -25.37 -11.30
CA GLU A 401 -10.01 -25.40 -12.37
C GLU A 401 -10.64 -24.78 -13.62
N THR A 402 -10.30 -23.53 -13.89
CA THR A 402 -10.50 -22.95 -15.20
C THR A 402 -9.48 -23.64 -16.09
N GLU A 403 -9.94 -24.40 -17.09
CA GLU A 403 -9.05 -24.85 -18.17
C GLU A 403 -8.32 -23.61 -18.69
N SER A 404 -7.04 -23.51 -18.39
CA SER A 404 -6.17 -22.42 -18.77
C SER A 404 -6.04 -22.44 -20.30
N THR A 405 -6.81 -21.60 -20.99
CA THR A 405 -6.40 -21.13 -22.31
C THR A 405 -5.22 -20.19 -22.09
N GLU A 406 -4.03 -20.62 -22.51
CA GLU A 406 -2.82 -19.79 -22.59
C GLU A 406 -3.17 -18.36 -23.01
N GLY A 407 -2.89 -17.41 -22.13
CA GLY A 407 -3.12 -16.00 -22.31
C GLY A 407 -2.59 -15.27 -21.10
N THR A 408 -1.29 -15.00 -21.09
CA THR A 408 -0.59 -14.10 -20.18
C THR A 408 -1.39 -12.82 -19.94
N GLU A 409 -2.00 -12.72 -18.78
CA GLU A 409 -2.38 -11.44 -18.17
C GLU A 409 -1.62 -11.40 -16.84
N SER A 410 -0.49 -10.69 -16.88
CA SER A 410 0.38 -10.42 -15.73
C SER A 410 -0.46 -9.75 -14.64
N ALA A 411 -0.66 -10.42 -13.52
CA ALA A 411 -1.10 -9.77 -12.30
C ALA A 411 0.07 -8.90 -11.82
N GLU A 412 -0.07 -7.57 -11.95
CA GLU A 412 0.85 -6.63 -11.31
C GLU A 412 0.79 -6.84 -9.79
N PRO A 413 1.93 -7.01 -9.09
CA PRO A 413 1.96 -6.93 -7.65
C PRO A 413 1.58 -5.49 -7.25
N GLN A 414 0.51 -5.36 -6.48
CA GLN A 414 0.08 -4.09 -5.92
C GLN A 414 1.18 -3.56 -4.99
N GLU A 415 1.70 -2.37 -5.28
CA GLU A 415 2.73 -1.70 -4.48
C GLU A 415 2.34 -1.63 -2.99
N ALA A 416 3.22 -2.16 -2.14
CA ALA A 416 3.29 -1.77 -0.74
C ALA A 416 3.77 -0.31 -0.69
N VAL A 417 2.84 0.63 -0.54
CA VAL A 417 3.15 2.06 -0.41
C VAL A 417 3.78 2.28 0.96
N ASN A 418 5.10 2.34 1.02
CA ASN A 418 5.83 2.85 2.17
C ASN A 418 6.21 4.30 1.87
N ALA A 419 5.34 5.23 2.26
CA ALA A 419 5.55 6.66 2.08
C ALA A 419 6.34 7.24 3.27
N THR A 420 7.66 7.21 3.16
CA THR A 420 8.53 8.17 3.84
C THR A 420 9.48 8.75 2.82
N GLU A 421 9.11 9.89 2.24
CA GLU A 421 10.11 10.86 1.80
C GLU A 421 9.59 12.28 2.05
N THR A 422 10.35 12.97 2.88
CA THR A 422 10.19 14.35 3.27
C THR A 422 11.07 15.20 2.37
N GLU A 423 10.53 16.34 1.94
CA GLU A 423 11.22 17.58 1.53
C GLU A 423 11.95 17.68 0.17
N ALA A 424 11.36 18.48 -0.74
CA ALA A 424 11.70 19.91 -0.95
C ALA A 424 11.95 20.35 -2.41
N ALA A 425 11.34 21.51 -2.71
CA ALA A 425 11.71 22.55 -3.68
C ALA A 425 11.47 22.29 -5.19
N ASN A 426 10.36 22.79 -5.72
CA ASN A 426 10.25 24.18 -6.21
C ASN A 426 8.79 24.60 -6.42
#